data_AF-A0A7X6WYS7-F1
#
_entry.id   AF-A0A7X6WYS7-F1
#
_cell.length_a   1.000
_cell.length_b   1.000
_cell.length_c   1.000
_cell.angle_alpha   90.00
_cell.angle_beta   90.00
_cell.angle_gamma   90.00
#
_symmetry.space_group_name_H-M   'P 1'
#
loop_
_entity.id
_entity.type
_entity.pdbx_description
1 polymer ?
#
loop_
_entity_poly.entity_id
_entity_poly.type
_entity_poly.pdbx_seq_one_letter_code
_entity_poly.pdbx_strand_id
1 'polypeptide(L)'
;MTTSPAHEPQPDKPEVGPDGIPAPSGETNLIDTDYVVGQDNFSGKLFIQLDVHSKVFLISAGTILLFVLLTLAFQEGASAVFTSMRGWLTSNMAGFLLVAANIFVVLCLALIVSPLGKVRLGGRDAVPDYT
;
A
#
# COMPACT_ATOMS: atom_id res chain seq x y z
N MET A 1 38.87 -10.55 -20.35
CA MET A 1 37.92 -10.49 -21.49
C MET A 1 37.38 -11.89 -21.69
N THR A 2 36.26 -12.22 -21.06
CA THR A 2 35.56 -13.50 -21.25
C THR A 2 34.14 -13.14 -21.66
N THR A 3 33.82 -13.38 -22.92
CA THR A 3 32.51 -13.15 -23.51
C THR A 3 31.49 -14.07 -22.85
N SER A 4 30.57 -13.50 -22.05
CA SER A 4 29.34 -14.19 -21.65
C SER A 4 28.53 -14.47 -22.92
N PRO A 5 28.00 -15.68 -23.13
CA PRO A 5 27.23 -15.98 -24.33
C PRO A 5 25.97 -15.09 -24.37
N ALA A 6 25.67 -14.55 -25.55
CA ALA A 6 24.46 -13.78 -25.78
C ALA A 6 23.23 -14.65 -25.45
N HIS A 7 22.35 -14.13 -24.60
CA HIS A 7 21.07 -14.73 -24.29
C HIS A 7 20.21 -14.71 -25.56
N GLU A 8 20.03 -15.88 -26.19
CA GLU A 8 19.11 -16.05 -27.30
C GLU A 8 17.67 -15.76 -26.84
N PRO A 9 16.84 -15.05 -27.63
CA PRO A 9 15.47 -14.75 -27.25
C PRO A 9 14.66 -16.05 -27.22
N GLN A 10 14.41 -16.56 -26.01
CA GLN A 10 13.62 -17.76 -25.77
C GLN A 10 12.13 -17.39 -25.77
N PRO A 11 11.31 -17.95 -26.68
CA PRO A 11 9.90 -17.61 -26.73
C PRO A 11 9.14 -18.35 -25.62
N ASP A 12 8.21 -17.64 -24.98
CA ASP A 12 7.07 -18.18 -24.23
C ASP A 12 7.33 -18.93 -22.91
N LYS A 13 8.13 -18.36 -22.00
CA LYS A 13 7.89 -18.56 -20.56
C LYS A 13 7.92 -17.23 -19.81
N PRO A 14 6.92 -16.92 -18.96
CA PRO A 14 7.06 -15.82 -18.01
C PRO A 14 8.29 -16.13 -17.15
N GLU A 15 9.36 -15.34 -17.30
CA GLU A 15 10.45 -15.37 -16.34
C GLU A 15 9.88 -14.88 -15.01
N VAL A 16 9.66 -15.83 -14.10
CA VAL A 16 9.26 -15.55 -12.73
C VAL A 16 10.54 -15.20 -11.98
N GLY A 17 10.68 -13.95 -11.55
CA GLY A 17 11.80 -13.54 -10.71
C GLY A 17 11.85 -14.36 -9.41
N PRO A 18 13.00 -14.37 -8.70
CA PRO A 18 13.14 -15.09 -7.43
C PRO A 18 12.08 -14.71 -6.38
N ASP A 19 11.43 -13.56 -6.54
CA ASP A 19 10.38 -13.03 -5.66
C ASP A 19 8.95 -13.40 -6.11
N GLY A 20 8.79 -14.24 -7.13
CA GLY A 20 7.48 -14.70 -7.62
C GLY A 20 6.73 -13.69 -8.50
N ILE A 21 7.33 -12.52 -8.78
CA ILE A 21 6.73 -11.48 -9.60
C ILE A 21 7.02 -11.75 -11.09
N PRO A 22 6.00 -11.83 -11.97
CA PRO A 22 6.21 -11.96 -13.41
C PRO A 22 6.95 -10.74 -13.99
N ALA A 23 7.83 -11.00 -14.96
CA ALA A 23 8.47 -9.92 -15.71
C ALA A 23 7.42 -8.99 -16.38
N PRO A 24 7.66 -7.66 -16.40
CA PRO A 24 6.74 -6.70 -16.99
C PRO A 24 6.52 -6.97 -18.49
N SER A 25 5.28 -6.85 -18.96
CA SER A 25 4.83 -7.26 -20.30
C SER A 25 4.81 -6.12 -21.35
N GLY A 26 5.55 -5.03 -21.15
CA GLY A 26 5.56 -3.85 -22.03
C GLY A 26 6.91 -3.16 -22.11
N GLU A 27 7.00 -2.01 -22.82
CA GLU A 27 8.20 -1.16 -22.85
C GLU A 27 8.46 -0.54 -21.46
N THR A 28 9.08 -1.33 -20.60
CA THR A 28 9.48 -0.92 -19.26
C THR A 28 10.99 -1.03 -19.16
N ASN A 29 11.63 0.05 -18.79
CA ASN A 29 13.03 -0.01 -18.38
C ASN A 29 13.06 -0.48 -16.93
N LEU A 30 13.93 -1.45 -16.62
CA LEU A 30 14.31 -1.69 -15.23
C LEU A 30 14.86 -0.36 -14.70
N ILE A 31 14.32 0.10 -13.58
CA ILE A 31 14.83 1.30 -12.93
C ILE A 31 16.20 0.92 -12.38
N ASP A 32 17.26 1.44 -13.00
CA ASP A 32 18.62 1.30 -12.50
C ASP A 32 18.75 2.18 -11.25
N THR A 33 18.64 1.54 -10.09
CA THR A 33 18.74 2.19 -8.80
C THR A 33 19.59 1.34 -7.88
N ASP A 34 20.44 2.01 -7.11
CA ASP A 34 21.21 1.38 -6.04
C ASP A 34 20.32 0.95 -4.84
N TYR A 35 19.00 1.20 -4.91
CA TYR A 35 18.05 0.88 -3.85
C TYR A 35 17.66 -0.61 -3.88
N VAL A 36 17.98 -1.34 -2.81
CA VAL A 36 17.54 -2.73 -2.62
C VAL A 36 16.26 -2.77 -1.79
N VAL A 37 15.22 -3.44 -2.30
CA VAL A 37 13.95 -3.63 -1.57
C VAL A 37 14.22 -4.27 -0.21
N GLY A 38 13.79 -3.60 0.86
CA GLY A 38 14.01 -4.04 2.24
C GLY A 38 15.29 -3.52 2.93
N GLN A 39 16.14 -2.73 2.25
CA GLN A 39 17.37 -2.19 2.84
C GLN A 39 17.15 -1.27 4.06
N ASP A 40 15.98 -0.63 4.16
CA ASP A 40 15.59 0.22 5.29
C ASP A 40 14.91 -0.55 6.44
N ASN A 41 14.67 -1.85 6.26
CA ASN A 41 14.00 -2.66 7.25
C ASN A 41 14.97 -3.06 8.37
N PHE A 42 14.50 -2.94 9.61
CA PHE A 42 15.27 -3.44 10.74
C PHE A 42 15.01 -4.94 10.90
N SER A 43 15.88 -5.78 10.31
CA SER A 43 15.89 -7.23 10.57
C SER A 43 16.50 -7.52 11.95
N GLY A 44 15.72 -7.27 13.00
CA GLY A 44 16.09 -7.52 14.39
C GLY A 44 15.39 -8.77 14.92
N LYS A 45 16.16 -9.76 15.39
CA LYS A 45 15.62 -10.98 16.01
C LYS A 45 15.44 -10.77 17.52
N LEU A 46 14.39 -10.04 17.92
CA LEU A 46 14.09 -9.86 19.35
C LEU A 46 13.23 -11.02 19.88
N PHE A 47 12.06 -11.29 19.27
CA PHE A 47 11.23 -12.49 19.56
C PHE A 47 10.39 -12.99 18.37
N ILE A 48 10.32 -12.24 17.27
CA ILE A 48 9.59 -12.54 16.02
C ILE A 48 10.43 -11.96 14.87
N GLN A 49 10.38 -12.54 13.68
CA GLN A 49 10.97 -11.93 12.48
C GLN A 49 10.13 -10.70 12.10
N LEU A 50 10.50 -9.53 12.63
CA LEU A 50 9.82 -8.26 12.40
C LEU A 50 10.53 -7.51 11.26
N ASP A 51 10.05 -7.71 10.03
CA ASP A 51 10.51 -6.94 8.86
C ASP A 51 9.70 -5.64 8.74
N VAL A 52 9.98 -4.68 9.61
CA VAL A 52 9.23 -3.40 9.67
C VAL A 52 10.07 -2.23 9.18
N HIS A 53 9.44 -1.35 8.42
CA HIS A 53 10.06 -0.11 7.99
C HIS A 53 10.26 0.82 9.19
N SER A 54 11.50 0.93 9.64
CA SER A 54 11.87 1.45 10.96
C SER A 54 11.31 2.84 11.28
N LYS A 55 11.34 3.74 10.29
CA LYS A 55 10.97 5.15 10.47
C LYS A 55 9.47 5.30 10.76
N VAL A 56 8.63 4.71 9.92
CA VAL A 56 7.16 4.82 10.05
C VAL A 56 6.63 3.99 11.21
N PHE A 57 7.24 2.84 11.51
CA PHE A 57 6.82 1.97 12.60
C PHE A 57 7.00 2.66 13.96
N LEU A 58 8.20 3.19 14.24
CA LEU A 58 8.49 3.78 15.55
C LEU A 58 7.67 5.05 15.81
N ILE A 59 7.53 5.92 14.80
CA ILE A 59 6.72 7.14 14.93
C ILE A 59 5.26 6.78 15.18
N SER A 60 4.69 5.84 14.41
CA SER A 60 3.30 5.43 14.56
C SER A 60 3.06 4.74 15.90
N ALA A 61 3.88 3.76 16.27
CA ALA A 61 3.74 3.03 17.52
C ALA A 61 3.91 3.94 18.74
N GLY A 62 4.90 4.83 18.73
CA GLY A 62 5.11 5.80 19.79
C GLY A 62 3.95 6.79 19.92
N THR A 63 3.42 7.28 18.80
CA THR A 63 2.26 8.19 18.79
C THR A 63 1.02 7.51 19.35
N ILE A 64 0.74 6.27 18.94
CA ILE A 64 -0.39 5.49 19.46
C ILE A 64 -0.24 5.24 20.96
N LEU A 65 0.94 4.79 21.40
CA LEU A 65 1.20 4.51 22.81
C LEU A 65 1.02 5.78 23.66
N LEU A 66 1.59 6.90 23.23
CA LEU A 66 1.45 8.19 23.90
C LEU A 66 -0.02 8.62 23.98
N PHE A 67 -0.75 8.52 22.86
CA PHE A 67 -2.17 8.86 22.81
C PHE A 67 -3.00 8.01 23.79
N VAL A 68 -2.78 6.69 23.82
CA VAL A 68 -3.47 5.79 24.75
C VAL A 68 -3.15 6.14 26.20
N LEU A 69 -1.88 6.36 26.54
CA LEU A 69 -1.48 6.71 27.90
C LEU A 69 -2.10 8.04 28.35
N LEU A 70 -2.09 9.06 27.49
CA LEU A 70 -2.68 10.36 27.79
C LEU A 70 -4.20 10.27 27.97
N THR A 71 -4.90 9.56 27.09
CA THR A 71 -6.36 9.39 27.19
C THR A 71 -6.78 8.63 28.44
N LEU A 72 -6.00 7.63 28.86
CA LEU A 72 -6.25 6.90 30.10
C LEU A 72 -5.92 7.72 31.36
N ALA A 73 -4.89 8.56 31.31
CA ALA A 73 -4.49 9.42 32.42
C ALA A 73 -5.44 10.63 32.61
N PHE A 74 -6.02 11.17 31.53
CA PHE A 74 -6.87 12.37 31.53
C PHE A 74 -8.25 12.11 30.90
N GLN A 75 -9.00 11.16 31.47
CA GLN A 75 -10.24 10.65 30.87
C GLN A 75 -11.33 11.71 30.68
N GLU A 76 -11.57 12.58 31.67
CA GLU A 76 -12.62 13.61 31.60
C GLU A 76 -12.32 14.65 30.51
N GLY A 77 -11.07 15.13 30.47
CA GLY A 77 -10.60 16.04 29.42
C GLY A 77 -10.67 15.39 28.03
N ALA A 78 -10.23 14.15 27.90
CA ALA A 78 -10.32 13.40 26.65
C ALA A 78 -11.77 13.23 26.17
N SER A 79 -12.70 12.91 27.08
CA SER A 79 -14.13 12.79 26.78
C SER A 79 -14.71 14.10 26.24
N ALA A 80 -14.41 15.24 26.88
CA ALA A 80 -14.87 16.55 26.45
C ALA A 80 -14.31 16.92 25.06
N VAL A 81 -13.01 16.66 24.83
CA VAL A 81 -12.36 16.91 23.53
C VAL A 81 -12.97 16.02 22.44
N PHE A 82 -13.14 14.72 22.67
CA PHE A 82 -13.71 13.81 21.67
C PHE A 82 -15.16 14.11 21.35
N THR A 83 -15.95 14.49 22.36
CA THR A 83 -17.36 14.86 22.17
C THR A 83 -17.48 16.14 21.35
N SER A 84 -16.69 17.18 21.67
CA SER A 84 -16.69 18.43 20.92
C SER A 84 -16.16 18.26 19.49
N MET A 85 -15.09 17.49 19.32
CA MET A 85 -14.54 17.14 18.00
C MET A 85 -15.56 16.39 17.15
N ARG A 86 -16.25 15.38 17.71
CA ARG A 86 -17.34 14.69 17.02
C ARG A 86 -18.42 15.67 16.58
N GLY A 87 -18.89 16.53 17.49
CA GLY A 87 -19.92 17.52 17.20
C GLY A 87 -19.52 18.48 16.07
N TRP A 88 -18.26 18.93 16.08
CA TRP A 88 -17.72 19.78 15.02
C TRP A 88 -17.64 19.05 13.67
N LEU A 89 -17.12 17.81 13.66
CA LEU A 89 -17.04 16.98 12.45
C LEU A 89 -18.43 16.71 11.86
N THR A 90 -19.41 16.38 12.68
CA THR A 90 -20.76 16.10 12.18
C THR A 90 -21.51 17.35 11.73
N SER A 91 -21.24 18.50 12.34
CA SER A 91 -21.91 19.76 11.96
C SER A 91 -21.33 20.38 10.70
N ASN A 92 -20.02 20.20 10.44
CA ASN A 92 -19.33 20.85 9.33
C ASN A 92 -18.96 19.88 8.20
N MET A 93 -18.56 18.65 8.52
CA MET A 93 -18.00 17.69 7.56
C MET A 93 -18.94 16.56 7.16
N ALA A 94 -20.08 16.35 7.83
CA ALA A 94 -20.98 15.23 7.52
C ALA A 94 -21.46 15.25 6.07
N GLY A 95 -21.92 16.40 5.57
CA GLY A 95 -22.34 16.54 4.17
C GLY A 95 -21.21 16.27 3.19
N PHE A 96 -20.01 16.80 3.46
CA PHE A 96 -18.82 16.55 2.67
C PHE A 96 -18.45 15.05 2.63
N LEU A 97 -18.42 14.38 3.79
CA LEU A 97 -18.10 12.96 3.88
C LEU A 97 -19.12 12.08 3.15
N LEU A 98 -20.42 12.40 3.26
CA LEU A 98 -21.47 11.69 2.54
C LEU A 98 -21.32 11.85 1.02
N VAL A 99 -21.08 13.07 0.54
CA VAL A 99 -20.87 13.31 -0.90
C VAL A 99 -19.60 12.62 -1.38
N ALA A 100 -18.49 12.74 -0.64
CA ALA A 100 -17.22 12.09 -0.99
C ALA A 100 -17.38 10.56 -1.09
N ALA A 101 -18.06 9.92 -0.14
CA ALA A 101 -18.33 8.49 -0.20
C ALA A 101 -19.18 8.12 -1.43
N ASN A 102 -20.23 8.90 -1.74
CA ASN A 102 -21.05 8.65 -2.93
C ASN A 102 -20.28 8.87 -4.23
N ILE A 103 -19.33 9.82 -4.29
CA ILE A 103 -18.45 10.02 -5.45
C ILE A 103 -17.64 8.74 -5.72
N PHE A 104 -17.08 8.09 -4.70
CA PHE A 104 -16.36 6.83 -4.90
C PHE A 104 -17.26 5.70 -5.39
N VAL A 105 -18.51 5.62 -4.92
CA VAL A 105 -19.48 4.63 -5.43
C VAL A 105 -19.75 4.87 -6.92
N VAL A 106 -20.05 6.11 -7.29
CA VAL A 106 -20.29 6.49 -8.69
C VAL A 106 -19.05 6.25 -9.54
N LEU A 107 -17.85 6.56 -9.04
CA LEU A 107 -16.59 6.28 -9.71
C LEU A 107 -16.42 4.78 -9.97
N CYS A 108 -16.66 3.93 -8.97
CA CYS A 108 -16.59 2.48 -9.13
C CYS A 108 -17.60 1.98 -10.19
N LEU A 109 -18.84 2.46 -10.14
CA LEU A 109 -19.86 2.13 -11.15
C LEU A 109 -19.44 2.59 -12.55
N ALA A 110 -18.90 3.80 -12.67
CA ALA A 110 -18.37 4.33 -13.91
C ALA A 110 -17.21 3.47 -14.44
N LEU A 111 -16.28 3.06 -13.59
CA LEU A 111 -15.18 2.17 -13.97
C LEU A 111 -15.70 0.83 -14.49
N ILE A 112 -16.70 0.24 -13.83
CA ILE A 112 -17.33 -1.04 -14.25
C ILE A 112 -17.90 -0.95 -15.67
N VAL A 113 -18.66 0.10 -15.97
CA VAL A 113 -19.34 0.23 -17.28
C VAL A 113 -18.45 0.82 -18.37
N SER A 114 -17.39 1.54 -18.00
CA SER A 114 -16.46 2.15 -18.94
C SER A 114 -15.50 1.12 -19.54
N PRO A 115 -14.84 1.45 -20.67
CA PRO A 115 -13.75 0.63 -21.21
C PRO A 115 -12.61 0.36 -20.22
N LEU A 116 -12.44 1.21 -19.20
CA LEU A 116 -11.40 1.05 -18.18
C LEU A 116 -11.62 -0.19 -17.30
N GLY A 117 -12.86 -0.65 -17.15
CA GLY A 117 -13.18 -1.89 -16.44
C GLY A 117 -12.61 -3.16 -17.11
N LYS A 118 -12.15 -3.08 -18.36
CA LYS A 118 -11.50 -4.18 -19.08
C LYS A 118 -9.99 -4.27 -18.83
N VAL A 119 -9.40 -3.28 -18.15
CA VAL A 119 -7.96 -3.24 -17.87
C VAL A 119 -7.64 -4.29 -16.80
N ARG A 120 -6.74 -5.23 -17.14
CA ARG A 120 -6.24 -6.25 -16.22
C ARG A 120 -5.14 -5.66 -15.35
N LEU A 121 -5.25 -5.85 -14.04
CA LEU A 121 -4.19 -5.51 -13.08
C LEU A 121 -3.08 -6.57 -13.20
N GLY A 122 -1.83 -6.14 -13.39
CA GLY A 122 -0.68 -7.05 -13.56
C GLY A 122 -0.21 -7.26 -15.01
N GLY A 123 -0.85 -6.62 -16.00
CA GLY A 123 -0.42 -6.65 -17.41
C GLY A 123 -1.45 -7.26 -18.35
N ARG A 124 -1.16 -7.26 -19.66
CA ARG A 124 -2.11 -7.68 -20.70
C ARG A 124 -2.52 -9.15 -20.58
N ASP A 125 -1.60 -9.99 -20.11
CA ASP A 125 -1.78 -11.44 -20.04
C ASP A 125 -2.11 -11.96 -18.62
N ALA A 126 -2.24 -11.07 -17.63
CA ALA A 126 -2.37 -11.40 -16.19
C ALA A 126 -3.63 -12.19 -15.82
N VAL A 127 -3.48 -13.48 -15.48
CA VAL A 127 -4.57 -14.37 -15.06
C VAL A 127 -4.89 -14.20 -13.55
N PRO A 128 -6.11 -14.55 -13.08
CA PRO A 128 -6.42 -14.53 -11.66
C PRO A 128 -5.57 -15.51 -10.85
N ASP A 129 -5.00 -15.07 -9.73
CA ASP A 129 -4.18 -15.91 -8.84
C ASP A 129 -5.02 -16.88 -7.96
N TYR A 130 -6.33 -16.65 -7.88
CA TYR A 130 -7.26 -17.41 -7.05
C TYR A 130 -8.55 -17.73 -7.82
N THR A 131 -9.25 -18.80 -7.44
CA THR A 131 -10.56 -19.22 -7.98
C THR A 131 -11.68 -18.91 -7.00
#